data_AF-A0AA39PBT0-F1
#
_entry.id   AF-A0AA39PBT0-F1
#
_cell.length_a   1.000
_cell.length_b   1.000
_cell.length_c   1.000
_cell.angle_alpha   90.00
_cell.angle_beta   90.00
_cell.angle_gamma   90.00
#
_symmetry.space_group_name_H-M   'P 1'
#
loop_
_entity.id
_entity.type
_entity.pdbx_description
1 polymer ?
#
loop_
_entity_poly.entity_id
_entity_poly.type
_entity_poly.pdbx_seq_one_letter_code
_entity_poly.pdbx_strand_id
1 'polypeptide(L)'
;MMDAHLGWPRAISHAWVDEKDRTAVWTPINGYEWPVPIPKDTDLNLIRIEMLNLGLEYAWLDVLCLRQVGGGREDLRTEEWKLDVPTIGRVYGDLSAVCYLTGLGRPLTLKEGDLESDRSWFRRAWTLQEAAFDMTFAGDTPDGPLHAERKNGKYETELLTRFHKQLRCTCHLFFGPKALEEMRNRVSTNPVDKIAGLGMGFRWIPAYYESASLEDAWTARVNSMREFVRADLFLSCPAPGDKGSKWRPSWDQAMTKPLLPYSIDTECLWQGIGWDDTRNEDWCDARCIEGLVRGLAVMQGGDRHGEFIVECNDGIEQFKITAAHPYLIPEDIYTVIHFICENPNHPNSADVVPQVCVVGRSLPGGRIEKVSVVETFDEELFQITEERRFILI
;
A
#
# COMPACT_ATOMS: atom_id res chain seq x y z
N MET A 1 5.09 31.49 5.90
CA MET A 1 4.72 30.62 7.03
C MET A 1 3.22 30.78 7.21
N MET A 2 2.45 29.86 6.63
CA MET A 2 0.98 29.89 6.75
C MET A 2 0.59 29.07 7.99
N ASP A 3 -0.14 29.73 8.90
CA ASP A 3 -0.85 29.12 10.04
C ASP A 3 -1.94 28.16 9.55
N ALA A 4 -1.56 26.94 9.17
CA ALA A 4 -2.49 25.87 8.82
C ALA A 4 -2.85 24.96 10.01
N HIS A 5 -2.51 25.34 11.24
CA HIS A 5 -2.68 24.50 12.44
C HIS A 5 -3.99 24.68 13.20
N LEU A 6 -4.91 25.54 12.74
CA LEU A 6 -6.17 25.78 13.44
C LEU A 6 -7.31 24.92 12.88
N GLY A 7 -7.53 23.74 13.49
CA GLY A 7 -8.90 23.20 13.62
C GLY A 7 -9.14 21.72 13.30
N TRP A 8 -8.20 20.97 12.72
CA TRP A 8 -8.41 19.54 12.45
C TRP A 8 -7.86 18.65 13.58
N PRO A 9 -8.62 17.65 14.07
CA PRO A 9 -8.14 16.73 15.09
C PRO A 9 -6.95 15.92 14.57
N ARG A 10 -5.93 15.68 15.40
CA ARG A 10 -4.86 14.73 15.05
C ARG A 10 -5.23 13.32 15.48
N ALA A 11 -4.99 12.36 14.61
CA ALA A 11 -5.18 10.96 14.93
C ALA A 11 -4.02 10.44 15.80
N ILE A 12 -4.34 9.63 16.81
CA ILE A 12 -3.36 8.94 17.64
C ILE A 12 -3.26 7.51 17.14
N SER A 13 -2.07 7.12 16.71
CA SER A 13 -1.72 5.74 16.38
C SER A 13 -0.89 5.15 17.51
N HIS A 14 -1.01 3.85 17.77
CA HIS A 14 -0.25 3.23 18.85
C HIS A 14 0.02 1.75 18.65
N ALA A 15 1.13 1.28 19.23
CA ALA A 15 1.37 -0.13 19.42
C ALA A 15 0.43 -0.72 20.48
N TRP A 16 0.13 -2.00 20.34
CA TRP A 16 -0.62 -2.74 21.35
C TRP A 16 0.36 -3.37 22.34
N VAL A 17 0.11 -3.27 23.65
CA VAL A 17 0.87 -4.04 24.65
C VAL A 17 0.25 -5.44 24.81
N ASP A 18 0.89 -6.37 25.53
CA ASP A 18 0.29 -7.69 25.76
C ASP A 18 -1.02 -7.60 26.56
N GLU A 19 -1.97 -8.51 26.30
CA GLU A 19 -3.28 -8.52 26.97
C GLU A 19 -3.16 -8.56 28.50
N LYS A 20 -2.20 -9.33 29.03
CA LYS A 20 -1.88 -9.38 30.46
C LYS A 20 -1.41 -8.04 31.04
N ASP A 21 -0.91 -7.14 30.19
CA ASP A 21 -0.38 -5.82 30.54
C ASP A 21 -1.38 -4.71 30.19
N ARG A 22 -2.59 -5.06 29.74
CA ARG A 22 -3.71 -4.14 29.52
C ARG A 22 -4.67 -4.13 30.70
N THR A 23 -5.37 -3.02 30.85
CA THR A 23 -6.53 -2.89 31.72
C THR A 23 -7.69 -2.33 30.91
N ALA A 24 -8.90 -2.77 31.26
CA ALA A 24 -10.14 -2.32 30.67
C ALA A 24 -10.67 -1.12 31.48
N VAL A 25 -10.71 0.06 30.87
CA VAL A 25 -11.15 1.30 31.52
C VAL A 25 -12.50 1.73 30.95
N TRP A 26 -13.47 1.92 31.85
CA TRP A 26 -14.77 2.51 31.51
C TRP A 26 -14.66 4.03 31.57
N THR A 27 -15.07 4.71 30.51
CA THR A 27 -14.88 6.16 30.36
C THR A 27 -16.16 6.84 29.91
N PRO A 28 -16.44 8.08 30.36
CA PRO A 28 -17.55 8.86 29.82
C PRO A 28 -17.32 9.29 28.36
N ILE A 29 -16.08 9.21 27.84
CA ILE A 29 -15.73 9.67 26.48
C ILE A 29 -16.51 8.91 25.41
N ASN A 30 -16.66 7.59 25.56
CA ASN A 30 -17.44 6.73 24.68
C ASN A 30 -18.83 6.39 25.27
N GLY A 31 -19.34 7.25 26.15
CA GLY A 31 -20.66 7.07 26.77
C GLY A 31 -20.77 5.85 27.69
N TYR A 32 -19.66 5.26 28.15
CA TYR A 32 -19.63 4.00 28.88
C TYR A 32 -20.24 2.83 28.11
N GLU A 33 -20.16 2.85 26.77
CA GLU A 33 -20.75 1.79 25.95
C GLU A 33 -19.86 0.53 25.86
N TRP A 34 -18.53 0.72 25.85
CA TRP A 34 -17.55 -0.37 25.86
C TRP A 34 -16.34 -0.04 26.73
N PRO A 35 -15.65 -1.06 27.29
CA PRO A 35 -14.38 -0.84 27.98
C PRO A 35 -13.26 -0.51 26.99
N VAL A 36 -12.41 0.44 27.37
CA VAL A 36 -11.26 0.88 26.56
C VAL A 36 -10.00 0.15 27.04
N PRO A 37 -9.36 -0.67 26.19
CA PRO A 37 -8.14 -1.36 26.56
C PRO A 37 -6.92 -0.42 26.49
N ILE A 38 -6.31 -0.11 27.64
CA ILE A 38 -5.07 0.69 27.71
C ILE A 38 -3.99 -0.04 28.53
N PRO A 39 -2.69 0.29 28.38
CA PRO A 39 -1.65 -0.27 29.25
C PRO A 39 -1.89 0.00 30.74
N LYS A 40 -1.64 -0.99 31.60
CA LYS A 40 -1.86 -0.93 33.06
C LYS A 40 -1.10 0.19 33.78
N ASP A 41 0.01 0.61 33.20
CA ASP A 41 0.94 1.61 33.71
C ASP A 41 0.72 3.00 33.09
N THR A 42 -0.45 3.23 32.47
CA THR A 42 -0.78 4.48 31.77
C THR A 42 -2.17 5.02 32.17
N ASP A 43 -2.44 6.27 31.81
CA ASP A 43 -3.71 6.95 32.08
C ASP A 43 -4.08 7.84 30.88
N LEU A 44 -5.37 7.84 30.49
CA LEU A 44 -5.89 8.70 29.43
C LEU A 44 -5.66 10.20 29.70
N ASN A 45 -5.61 10.62 30.96
CA ASN A 45 -5.29 11.99 31.34
C ASN A 45 -3.83 12.36 31.03
N LEU A 46 -2.89 11.42 31.15
CA LEU A 46 -1.49 11.66 30.80
C LEU A 46 -1.33 11.83 29.30
N ILE A 47 -2.00 10.99 28.51
CA ILE A 47 -2.06 11.12 27.05
C ILE A 47 -2.67 12.48 26.67
N ARG A 48 -3.77 12.87 27.32
CA ARG A 48 -4.39 14.19 27.11
C ARG A 48 -3.42 15.34 27.41
N ILE A 49 -2.69 15.28 28.52
CA ILE A 49 -1.69 16.31 28.88
C ILE A 49 -0.61 16.40 27.80
N GLU A 50 -0.12 15.26 27.31
CA GLU A 50 0.87 15.22 26.24
C GLU A 50 0.32 15.84 24.94
N MET A 51 -0.92 15.50 24.54
CA MET A 51 -1.57 16.11 23.37
C MET A 51 -1.73 17.63 23.53
N LEU A 52 -2.08 18.10 24.73
CA LEU A 52 -2.19 19.54 25.04
C LEU A 52 -0.83 20.24 24.94
N ASN A 53 0.25 19.59 25.39
CA ASN A 53 1.62 20.12 25.26
C ASN A 53 2.07 20.19 23.80
N LEU A 54 1.54 19.32 22.93
CA LEU A 54 1.72 19.38 21.48
C LEU A 54 0.81 20.44 20.80
N GLY A 55 0.02 21.19 21.58
CA GLY A 55 -0.88 22.23 21.09
C GLY A 55 -2.19 21.72 20.50
N LEU A 56 -2.59 20.47 20.81
CA LEU A 56 -3.80 19.85 20.27
C LEU A 56 -5.01 20.15 21.15
N GLU A 57 -6.08 20.67 20.54
CA GLU A 57 -7.39 20.83 21.20
C GLU A 57 -8.26 19.58 21.05
N TYR A 58 -8.14 18.89 19.91
CA TYR A 58 -8.90 17.69 19.59
C TYR A 58 -7.96 16.59 19.09
N ALA A 59 -8.23 15.36 19.54
CA ALA A 59 -7.53 14.17 19.08
C ALA A 59 -8.54 13.06 18.78
N TRP A 60 -8.22 12.23 17.80
CA TRP A 60 -8.97 11.02 17.48
C TRP A 60 -8.16 9.80 17.91
N LEU A 61 -8.78 8.87 18.64
CA LEU A 61 -8.12 7.65 19.13
C LEU A 61 -9.05 6.46 18.91
N ASP A 62 -8.59 5.49 18.13
CA ASP A 62 -9.35 4.34 17.65
C ASP A 62 -10.03 3.54 18.78
N VAL A 63 -9.32 3.24 19.87
CA VAL A 63 -9.87 2.47 21.00
C VAL A 63 -10.99 3.21 21.75
N LEU A 64 -11.08 4.53 21.59
CA LEU A 64 -12.17 5.36 22.13
C LEU A 64 -13.30 5.57 21.12
N CYS A 65 -13.00 5.60 19.82
CA CYS A 65 -13.94 5.97 18.77
C CYS A 65 -14.59 4.77 18.09
N LEU A 66 -13.95 3.61 18.09
CA LEU A 66 -14.47 2.37 17.53
C LEU A 66 -14.92 1.41 18.62
N ARG A 67 -16.10 0.81 18.47
CA ARG A 67 -16.63 -0.14 19.44
C ARG A 67 -15.67 -1.32 19.63
N GLN A 68 -15.23 -1.50 20.88
CA GLN A 68 -14.34 -2.58 21.29
C GLN A 68 -15.13 -3.77 21.86
N VAL A 69 -14.47 -4.93 21.90
CA VAL A 69 -15.01 -6.16 22.48
C VAL A 69 -15.30 -6.00 23.98
N GLY A 70 -16.42 -6.55 24.44
CA GLY A 70 -16.73 -6.68 25.87
C GLY A 70 -17.61 -5.56 26.42
N GLY A 71 -18.21 -4.76 25.54
CA GLY A 71 -19.18 -3.73 25.87
C GLY A 71 -20.64 -4.23 25.87
N GLY A 72 -21.55 -3.31 26.20
CA GLY A 72 -22.97 -3.51 25.91
C GLY A 72 -23.21 -3.47 24.40
N ARG A 73 -24.26 -4.16 23.93
CA ARG A 73 -24.66 -4.19 22.51
C ARG A 73 -23.53 -4.64 21.57
N GLU A 74 -22.82 -5.70 21.94
CA GLU A 74 -21.78 -6.33 21.10
C GLU A 74 -22.32 -6.71 19.71
N ASP A 75 -23.63 -6.94 19.56
CA ASP A 75 -24.33 -7.13 18.29
C ASP A 75 -24.09 -5.98 17.30
N LEU A 76 -23.95 -4.74 17.80
CA LEU A 76 -23.70 -3.57 16.97
C LEU A 76 -22.27 -3.51 16.44
N ARG A 77 -21.30 -4.15 17.13
CA ARG A 77 -19.88 -4.05 16.73
C ARG A 77 -19.69 -4.54 15.30
N THR A 78 -20.25 -5.70 14.97
CA THR A 78 -20.16 -6.25 13.62
C THR A 78 -20.81 -5.35 12.58
N GLU A 79 -21.91 -4.68 12.90
CA GLU A 79 -22.60 -3.78 11.97
C GLU A 79 -21.86 -2.44 11.80
N GLU A 80 -21.39 -1.84 12.89
CA GLU A 80 -20.60 -0.60 12.88
C GLU A 80 -19.26 -0.81 12.14
N TRP A 81 -18.58 -1.94 12.40
CA TRP A 81 -17.31 -2.27 11.77
C TRP A 81 -17.39 -2.46 10.26
N LYS A 82 -18.57 -2.72 9.68
CA LYS A 82 -18.73 -2.74 8.21
C LYS A 82 -18.30 -1.43 7.58
N LEU A 83 -18.51 -0.30 8.26
CA LEU A 83 -18.18 1.04 7.80
C LEU A 83 -16.92 1.60 8.48
N ASP A 84 -16.78 1.40 9.79
CA ASP A 84 -15.72 2.02 10.57
C ASP A 84 -14.32 1.52 10.18
N VAL A 85 -14.17 0.20 10.05
CA VAL A 85 -12.90 -0.45 9.69
C VAL A 85 -12.35 0.04 8.35
N PRO A 86 -13.13 0.09 7.26
CA PRO A 86 -12.62 0.56 5.98
C PRO A 86 -12.52 2.09 5.87
N THR A 87 -13.07 2.87 6.82
CA THR A 87 -12.99 4.34 6.82
C THR A 87 -11.88 4.91 7.70
N ILE A 88 -11.42 4.16 8.72
CA ILE A 88 -10.43 4.63 9.69
C ILE A 88 -9.17 5.20 9.03
N GLY A 89 -8.65 4.57 7.97
CA GLY A 89 -7.47 5.06 7.25
C GLY A 89 -7.60 6.50 6.72
N ARG A 90 -8.83 7.01 6.51
CA ARG A 90 -9.05 8.42 6.09
C ARG A 90 -8.70 9.40 7.18
N VAL A 91 -8.87 8.99 8.44
CA VAL A 91 -8.56 9.81 9.61
C VAL A 91 -7.05 10.04 9.74
N TYR A 92 -6.24 9.09 9.26
CA TYR A 92 -4.78 9.19 9.27
C TYR A 92 -4.19 9.73 7.96
N GLY A 93 -4.81 9.46 6.81
CA GLY A 93 -4.21 9.68 5.48
C GLY A 93 -4.10 11.14 5.00
N ASP A 94 -4.93 12.07 5.49
CA ASP A 94 -4.90 13.48 5.05
C ASP A 94 -4.21 14.42 6.06
N LEU A 95 -3.69 13.90 7.17
CA LEU A 95 -3.34 14.68 8.37
C LEU A 95 -1.98 14.30 8.96
N SER A 96 -1.57 15.05 9.97
CA SER A 96 -0.49 14.65 10.88
C SER A 96 -1.02 13.69 11.95
N ALA A 97 -0.30 12.60 12.21
CA ALA A 97 -0.62 11.66 13.28
C ALA A 97 0.37 11.75 14.44
N VAL A 98 -0.09 11.45 15.65
CA VAL A 98 0.76 11.26 16.83
C VAL A 98 0.89 9.77 17.09
N CYS A 99 2.11 9.25 17.20
CA CYS A 99 2.37 7.82 17.21
C CYS A 99 3.11 7.36 18.47
N TYR A 100 2.50 6.44 19.24
CA TYR A 100 3.14 5.74 20.35
C TYR A 100 3.68 4.37 19.90
N LEU A 101 4.98 4.26 19.61
CA LEU A 101 5.55 3.02 19.06
C LEU A 101 5.68 1.86 20.07
N THR A 102 5.61 2.12 21.37
CA THR A 102 5.85 1.15 22.46
C THR A 102 4.64 0.86 23.34
N GLY A 103 3.48 1.40 22.97
CA GLY A 103 2.23 1.30 23.71
C GLY A 103 1.64 2.67 24.00
N LEU A 104 0.32 2.78 23.85
CA LEU A 104 -0.43 4.01 24.07
C LEU A 104 -0.09 4.66 25.41
N GLY A 105 0.41 5.90 25.40
CA GLY A 105 0.76 6.66 26.61
C GLY A 105 2.06 6.24 27.31
N ARG A 106 2.84 5.33 26.73
CA ARG A 106 4.14 4.91 27.29
C ARG A 106 5.30 5.71 26.70
N PRO A 107 6.40 5.88 27.47
CA PRO A 107 7.65 6.37 26.92
C PRO A 107 8.17 5.49 25.77
N LEU A 108 8.74 6.14 24.76
CA LEU A 108 9.42 5.49 23.66
C LEU A 108 10.73 4.88 24.15
N THR A 109 10.74 3.57 24.28
CA THR A 109 11.91 2.76 24.64
C THR A 109 12.22 1.78 23.53
N LEU A 110 13.47 1.31 23.45
CA LEU A 110 13.88 0.37 22.42
C LEU A 110 14.71 -0.74 23.06
N LYS A 111 14.15 -1.95 23.11
CA LYS A 111 14.79 -3.16 23.64
C LYS A 111 14.98 -4.18 22.53
N GLU A 112 15.89 -5.11 22.75
CA GLU A 112 16.14 -6.21 21.82
C GLU A 112 14.87 -7.06 21.65
N GLY A 113 14.49 -7.34 20.41
CA GLY A 113 13.26 -8.07 20.08
C GLY A 113 11.99 -7.22 19.94
N ASP A 114 12.03 -5.93 20.32
CA ASP A 114 10.84 -5.06 20.22
C ASP A 114 10.40 -4.84 18.77
N LEU A 115 11.33 -4.78 17.81
CA LEU A 115 11.01 -4.53 16.40
C LEU A 115 10.38 -5.76 15.72
N GLU A 116 10.72 -6.95 16.18
CA GLU A 116 10.30 -8.25 15.65
C GLU A 116 8.99 -8.73 16.27
N SER A 117 8.69 -8.24 17.47
CA SER A 117 7.47 -8.57 18.20
C SER A 117 6.23 -8.32 17.35
N ASP A 118 5.29 -9.26 17.37
CA ASP A 118 3.97 -9.11 16.74
C ASP A 118 3.13 -7.97 17.34
N ARG A 119 3.60 -7.40 18.46
CA ARG A 119 3.06 -6.21 19.12
C ARG A 119 3.71 -4.90 18.67
N SER A 120 4.86 -4.97 18.00
CA SER A 120 5.53 -3.82 17.40
C SER A 120 4.58 -3.06 16.50
N TRP A 121 4.64 -1.74 16.58
CA TRP A 121 3.89 -0.87 15.67
C TRP A 121 4.20 -1.22 14.21
N PHE A 122 5.46 -1.53 13.87
CA PHE A 122 5.87 -1.87 12.50
C PHE A 122 5.36 -3.22 12.01
N ARG A 123 4.92 -4.10 12.92
CA ARG A 123 4.52 -5.48 12.62
C ARG A 123 3.02 -5.65 12.55
N ARG A 124 2.20 -4.70 12.97
CA ARG A 124 0.74 -4.86 12.98
C ARG A 124 0.16 -4.48 11.61
N ALA A 125 -0.81 -5.28 11.12
CA ALA A 125 -1.47 -4.98 9.84
C ALA A 125 -2.23 -3.64 9.88
N TRP A 126 -2.95 -3.40 10.99
CA TRP A 126 -3.76 -2.20 11.22
C TRP A 126 -2.97 -0.90 11.15
N THR A 127 -1.76 -0.87 11.68
CA THR A 127 -0.94 0.34 11.73
C THR A 127 -0.41 0.77 10.35
N LEU A 128 -0.60 -0.03 9.30
CA LEU A 128 -0.13 0.34 7.94
C LEU A 128 -0.97 1.48 7.39
N GLN A 129 -2.28 1.42 7.58
CA GLN A 129 -3.19 2.51 7.20
C GLN A 129 -3.12 3.72 8.15
N GLU A 130 -2.40 3.59 9.27
CA GLU A 130 -2.18 4.67 10.24
C GLU A 130 -0.87 5.42 9.99
N ALA A 131 -0.06 4.98 9.01
CA ALA A 131 1.17 5.63 8.59
C ALA A 131 0.84 6.93 7.85
N ALA A 132 0.75 8.02 8.60
CA ALA A 132 0.51 9.36 8.07
C ALA A 132 1.76 9.93 7.38
N PHE A 133 1.55 10.93 6.50
CA PHE A 133 2.65 11.66 5.85
C PHE A 133 3.52 12.42 6.86
N ASP A 134 2.89 13.01 7.88
CA ASP A 134 3.57 13.72 8.96
C ASP A 134 3.30 13.00 10.30
N MET A 135 4.31 12.30 10.81
CA MET A 135 4.21 11.59 12.08
C MET A 135 5.02 12.29 13.17
N THR A 136 4.33 12.67 14.24
CA THR A 136 4.95 13.08 15.51
C THR A 136 5.04 11.86 16.43
N PHE A 137 6.23 11.48 16.88
CA PHE A 137 6.37 10.36 17.82
C PHE A 137 6.17 10.82 19.26
N ALA A 138 5.25 10.20 19.96
CA ALA A 138 4.92 10.49 21.36
C ALA A 138 5.69 9.56 22.32
N GLY A 139 5.70 9.94 23.60
CA GLY A 139 6.54 9.32 24.61
C GLY A 139 8.02 9.61 24.40
N ASP A 140 8.38 10.60 23.58
CA ASP A 140 9.75 10.99 23.33
C ASP A 140 10.41 11.52 24.61
N THR A 141 11.68 11.18 24.81
CA THR A 141 12.44 11.57 25.99
C THR A 141 13.83 12.02 25.54
N PRO A 142 14.49 12.98 26.21
CA PRO A 142 15.79 13.51 25.78
C PRO A 142 16.88 12.46 25.53
N ASP A 143 16.85 11.35 26.28
CA ASP A 143 17.80 10.22 26.15
C ASP A 143 17.22 9.06 25.32
N GLY A 144 16.12 9.31 24.61
CA GLY A 144 15.36 8.32 23.85
C GLY A 144 15.99 7.95 22.50
N PRO A 145 15.48 6.89 21.85
CA PRO A 145 16.07 6.36 20.62
C PRO A 145 15.98 7.33 19.42
N LEU A 146 15.08 8.33 19.46
CA LEU A 146 14.95 9.35 18.43
C LEU A 146 16.12 10.33 18.41
N HIS A 147 16.73 10.59 19.57
CA HIS A 147 17.86 11.52 19.72
C HIS A 147 19.24 10.84 19.65
N ALA A 148 19.28 9.55 19.31
CA ALA A 148 20.53 8.81 19.24
C ALA A 148 21.50 9.41 18.21
N GLU A 149 22.70 9.79 18.68
CA GLU A 149 23.72 10.40 17.84
C GLU A 149 24.36 9.39 16.87
N ARG A 150 24.76 9.90 15.69
CA ARG A 150 25.55 9.13 14.71
C ARG A 150 27.02 9.51 14.84
N LYS A 151 27.87 8.55 15.20
CA LYS A 151 29.33 8.70 15.19
C LYS A 151 29.86 8.19 13.85
N ASN A 152 30.58 9.03 13.10
CA ASN A 152 31.08 8.72 11.74
C ASN A 152 29.97 8.21 10.79
N GLY A 153 28.76 8.77 10.91
CA GLY A 153 27.62 8.39 10.08
C GLY A 153 26.94 7.07 10.45
N LYS A 154 27.30 6.42 11.57
CA LYS A 154 26.65 5.19 12.05
C LYS A 154 26.05 5.39 13.43
N TYR A 155 24.91 4.75 13.69
CA TYR A 155 24.38 4.66 15.05
C TYR A 155 25.25 3.71 15.88
N GLU A 156 25.19 3.87 17.20
CA GLU A 156 25.96 3.07 18.13
C GLU A 156 25.64 1.58 18.06
N THR A 157 24.36 1.24 17.84
CA THR A 157 23.90 -0.15 17.79
C THR A 157 23.24 -0.49 16.46
N GLU A 158 23.26 -1.77 16.12
CA GLU A 158 22.51 -2.30 14.98
C GLU A 158 21.00 -2.10 15.17
N LEU A 159 20.50 -2.29 16.39
CA LEU A 159 19.10 -2.07 16.75
C LEU A 159 18.64 -0.64 16.45
N LEU A 160 19.43 0.38 16.81
CA LEU A 160 19.15 1.79 16.46
C LEU A 160 19.17 2.01 14.95
N THR A 161 20.13 1.41 14.25
CA THR A 161 20.21 1.49 12.78
C THR A 161 18.96 0.93 12.13
N ARG A 162 18.46 -0.21 12.60
CA ARG A 162 17.25 -0.87 12.11
C ARG A 162 15.99 -0.08 12.45
N PHE A 163 15.90 0.47 13.67
CA PHE A 163 14.81 1.34 14.10
C PHE A 163 14.68 2.58 13.21
N HIS A 164 15.77 3.35 13.03
CA HIS A 164 15.77 4.54 12.18
C HIS A 164 15.51 4.21 10.70
N LYS A 165 15.96 3.04 10.22
CA LYS A 165 15.62 2.55 8.88
C LYS A 165 14.12 2.29 8.73
N GLN A 166 13.49 1.59 9.68
CA GLN A 166 12.06 1.29 9.66
C GLN A 166 11.20 2.56 9.73
N LEU A 167 11.57 3.52 10.59
CA LEU A 167 10.92 4.83 10.66
C LEU A 167 10.90 5.52 9.30
N ARG A 168 12.06 5.61 8.64
CA ARG A 168 12.18 6.24 7.32
C ARG A 168 11.37 5.52 6.24
N CYS A 169 11.34 4.19 6.26
CA CYS A 169 10.57 3.40 5.29
C CYS A 169 9.06 3.54 5.47
N THR A 170 8.60 3.86 6.68
CA THR A 170 7.19 3.96 7.02
C THR A 170 6.54 5.27 6.55
N CYS A 171 7.25 6.41 6.60
CA CYS A 171 6.68 7.75 6.37
C CYS A 171 6.19 8.05 4.93
N HIS A 172 6.17 7.07 4.02
CA HIS A 172 5.86 7.28 2.59
C HIS A 172 4.97 6.18 1.97
N LEU A 173 4.15 5.51 2.79
CA LEU A 173 3.37 4.36 2.34
C LEU A 173 1.96 4.77 1.89
N PHE A 174 1.84 5.26 0.65
CA PHE A 174 0.56 5.21 -0.07
C PHE A 174 0.28 3.79 -0.57
N PHE A 175 -1.01 3.46 -0.80
CA PHE A 175 -1.35 2.14 -1.34
C PHE A 175 -0.74 1.96 -2.73
N GLY A 176 -0.05 0.83 -2.91
CA GLY A 176 0.70 0.45 -4.10
C GLY A 176 1.55 -0.80 -3.79
N PRO A 177 2.50 -1.18 -4.66
CA PRO A 177 3.37 -2.35 -4.49
C PRO A 177 4.13 -2.33 -3.17
N LYS A 178 4.64 -1.18 -2.76
CA LYS A 178 5.33 -0.99 -1.48
C LYS A 178 4.43 -1.28 -0.28
N ALA A 179 3.16 -0.84 -0.32
CA ALA A 179 2.22 -1.16 0.74
C ALA A 179 1.92 -2.66 0.82
N LEU A 180 1.81 -3.34 -0.32
CA LEU A 180 1.65 -4.80 -0.36
C LEU A 180 2.89 -5.51 0.20
N GLU A 181 4.10 -5.08 -0.18
CA GLU A 181 5.35 -5.63 0.36
C GLU A 181 5.46 -5.44 1.88
N GLU A 182 5.14 -4.25 2.39
CA GLU A 182 5.10 -3.98 3.82
C GLU A 182 4.05 -4.84 4.54
N MET A 183 2.87 -5.02 3.94
CA MET A 183 1.80 -5.88 4.49
C MET A 183 2.21 -7.35 4.62
N ARG A 184 3.12 -7.85 3.77
CA ARG A 184 3.66 -9.23 3.88
C ARG A 184 4.38 -9.45 5.20
N ASN A 185 5.08 -8.43 5.67
CA ASN A 185 5.84 -8.47 6.92
C ASN A 185 4.99 -8.12 8.15
N ARG A 186 3.68 -7.89 7.98
CA ARG A 186 2.77 -7.58 9.08
C ARG A 186 1.96 -8.79 9.52
N VAL A 187 1.44 -8.74 10.74
CA VAL A 187 0.61 -9.75 11.38
C VAL A 187 -0.74 -9.16 11.75
N SER A 188 -1.77 -9.99 11.71
CA SER A 188 -3.12 -9.62 12.10
C SER A 188 -3.77 -10.73 12.93
N THR A 189 -4.77 -10.34 13.73
CA THR A 189 -5.57 -11.31 14.49
C THR A 189 -6.55 -12.01 13.55
N ASN A 190 -7.28 -11.23 12.75
CA ASN A 190 -8.09 -11.76 11.66
C ASN A 190 -7.32 -11.59 10.33
N PRO A 191 -7.15 -12.64 9.50
CA PRO A 191 -6.51 -12.52 8.20
C PRO A 191 -7.10 -11.40 7.31
N VAL A 192 -8.41 -11.15 7.36
CA VAL A 192 -9.09 -10.10 6.57
C VAL A 192 -8.59 -8.70 6.94
N ASP A 193 -8.09 -8.50 8.17
CA ASP A 193 -7.54 -7.22 8.61
C ASP A 193 -6.31 -6.79 7.79
N LYS A 194 -5.58 -7.72 7.18
CA LYS A 194 -4.49 -7.36 6.26
C LYS A 194 -5.03 -6.65 5.03
N ILE A 195 -6.20 -7.04 4.55
CA ILE A 195 -6.86 -6.41 3.41
C ILE A 195 -7.42 -5.06 3.84
N ALA A 196 -8.04 -4.96 5.02
CA ALA A 196 -8.53 -3.68 5.54
C ALA A 196 -7.38 -2.68 5.81
N GLY A 197 -6.29 -3.15 6.42
CA GLY A 197 -5.12 -2.36 6.81
C GLY A 197 -4.29 -1.83 5.65
N LEU A 198 -4.59 -2.20 4.40
CA LEU A 198 -3.92 -1.66 3.22
C LEU A 198 -4.31 -0.18 2.91
N GLY A 199 -5.08 0.49 3.76
CA GLY A 199 -5.21 1.96 3.75
C GLY A 199 -6.00 2.55 2.59
N MET A 200 -5.81 3.86 2.38
CA MET A 200 -6.51 4.72 1.42
C MET A 200 -6.26 4.33 -0.05
N GLY A 201 -7.02 4.94 -0.98
CA GLY A 201 -6.94 4.66 -2.42
C GLY A 201 -8.28 4.26 -3.05
N PHE A 202 -9.36 4.36 -2.27
CA PHE A 202 -10.71 4.00 -2.67
C PHE A 202 -11.40 5.09 -3.51
N ARG A 203 -12.25 4.65 -4.44
CA ARG A 203 -13.33 5.41 -5.09
C ARG A 203 -14.64 5.28 -4.31
N TRP A 204 -14.89 4.13 -3.68
CA TRP A 204 -15.97 3.90 -2.72
C TRP A 204 -15.50 2.94 -1.62
N ILE A 205 -16.21 2.88 -0.49
CA ILE A 205 -15.78 2.11 0.69
C ILE A 205 -16.39 0.71 0.62
N PRO A 206 -15.61 -0.37 0.47
CA PRO A 206 -16.14 -1.72 0.53
C PRO A 206 -16.50 -2.07 1.98
N ALA A 207 -17.64 -2.73 2.18
CA ALA A 207 -18.04 -3.16 3.51
C ALA A 207 -17.08 -4.22 4.06
N TYR A 208 -16.66 -4.06 5.31
CA TYR A 208 -15.82 -5.03 6.00
C TYR A 208 -16.66 -6.14 6.64
N TYR A 209 -16.25 -7.38 6.45
CA TYR A 209 -16.85 -8.53 7.13
C TYR A 209 -15.74 -9.42 7.67
N GLU A 210 -15.72 -9.64 8.99
CA GLU A 210 -14.75 -10.53 9.65
C GLU A 210 -14.78 -11.95 9.07
N SER A 211 -15.95 -12.37 8.56
CA SER A 211 -16.19 -13.70 7.99
C SER A 211 -15.97 -13.81 6.48
N ALA A 212 -15.56 -12.71 5.80
CA ALA A 212 -15.32 -12.75 4.36
C ALA A 212 -14.18 -13.72 4.03
N SER A 213 -14.27 -14.35 2.86
CA SER A 213 -13.09 -15.00 2.31
C SER A 213 -12.06 -13.93 1.91
N LEU A 214 -10.77 -14.28 2.02
CA LEU A 214 -9.70 -13.34 1.67
C LEU A 214 -9.77 -12.89 0.21
N GLU A 215 -10.13 -13.79 -0.71
CA GLU A 215 -10.21 -13.45 -2.13
C GLU A 215 -11.41 -12.57 -2.44
N ASP A 216 -12.56 -12.78 -1.78
CA ASP A 216 -13.73 -11.92 -1.97
C ASP A 216 -13.47 -10.52 -1.40
N ALA A 217 -12.87 -10.43 -0.21
CA ALA A 217 -12.49 -9.17 0.40
C ALA A 217 -11.44 -8.43 -0.46
N TRP A 218 -10.46 -9.14 -1.00
CA TRP A 218 -9.46 -8.58 -1.91
C TRP A 218 -10.08 -8.10 -3.22
N THR A 219 -10.97 -8.88 -3.81
CA THR A 219 -11.71 -8.51 -5.02
C THR A 219 -12.55 -7.25 -4.80
N ALA A 220 -13.32 -7.20 -3.72
CA ALA A 220 -14.08 -6.01 -3.35
C ALA A 220 -13.17 -4.79 -3.15
N ARG A 221 -12.01 -5.00 -2.52
CA ARG A 221 -10.99 -3.96 -2.35
C ARG A 221 -10.49 -3.46 -3.70
N VAL A 222 -10.04 -4.33 -4.60
CA VAL A 222 -9.52 -3.93 -5.92
C VAL A 222 -10.57 -3.20 -6.74
N ASN A 223 -11.80 -3.71 -6.80
CA ASN A 223 -12.89 -3.06 -7.54
C ASN A 223 -13.17 -1.65 -7.02
N SER A 224 -13.01 -1.45 -5.70
CA SER A 224 -13.21 -0.17 -5.05
C SER A 224 -12.05 0.81 -5.20
N MET A 225 -10.91 0.43 -5.77
CA MET A 225 -9.75 1.32 -5.94
C MET A 225 -9.96 2.36 -7.04
N ARG A 226 -9.30 3.51 -6.89
CA ARG A 226 -9.17 4.50 -7.97
C ARG A 226 -8.47 3.88 -9.18
N GLU A 227 -8.75 4.43 -10.35
CA GLU A 227 -8.36 3.83 -11.64
C GLU A 227 -6.84 3.76 -11.82
N PHE A 228 -6.11 4.78 -11.37
CA PHE A 228 -4.64 4.81 -11.40
C PHE A 228 -3.99 3.82 -10.42
N VAL A 229 -4.63 3.54 -9.29
CA VAL A 229 -4.15 2.56 -8.31
C VAL A 229 -4.24 1.14 -8.90
N ARG A 230 -5.31 0.87 -9.64
CA ARG A 230 -5.46 -0.40 -10.36
C ARG A 230 -4.44 -0.53 -11.49
N ALA A 231 -4.15 0.55 -12.21
CA ALA A 231 -3.10 0.57 -13.22
C ALA A 231 -1.72 0.28 -12.62
N ASP A 232 -1.39 0.85 -11.46
CA ASP A 232 -0.14 0.53 -10.75
C ASP A 232 -0.07 -0.95 -10.37
N LEU A 233 -1.16 -1.55 -9.88
CA LEU A 233 -1.22 -3.00 -9.62
C LEU A 233 -1.03 -3.84 -10.90
N PHE A 234 -1.60 -3.38 -12.02
CA PHE A 234 -1.47 -4.03 -13.32
C PHE A 234 -0.03 -3.99 -13.86
N LEU A 235 0.70 -2.90 -13.65
CA LEU A 235 2.08 -2.75 -14.08
C LEU A 235 3.07 -3.46 -13.15
N SER A 236 2.76 -3.50 -11.86
CA SER A 236 3.69 -3.97 -10.84
C SER A 236 3.64 -5.47 -10.56
N CYS A 237 2.64 -6.19 -11.08
CA CYS A 237 2.49 -7.63 -10.89
C CYS A 237 2.85 -8.40 -12.18
N PRO A 238 4.03 -9.03 -12.29
CA PRO A 238 4.39 -9.75 -13.51
C PRO A 238 3.59 -11.02 -13.77
N ALA A 239 3.06 -11.64 -12.71
CA ALA A 239 2.26 -12.84 -12.83
C ALA A 239 0.85 -12.53 -13.34
N PRO A 240 0.30 -13.32 -14.27
CA PRO A 240 -1.12 -13.28 -14.54
C PRO A 240 -1.90 -13.79 -13.33
N GLY A 241 -3.08 -13.23 -13.10
CA GLY A 241 -3.96 -13.62 -12.02
C GLY A 241 -4.40 -15.09 -12.07
N ASP A 242 -4.58 -15.71 -10.90
CA ASP A 242 -4.96 -17.13 -10.78
C ASP A 242 -6.34 -17.38 -10.16
N LYS A 243 -7.06 -16.34 -9.74
CA LYS A 243 -8.41 -16.42 -9.15
C LYS A 243 -9.41 -15.52 -9.88
N GLY A 244 -9.83 -15.96 -11.07
CA GLY A 244 -10.81 -15.26 -11.88
C GLY A 244 -10.14 -14.40 -12.94
N SER A 245 -9.80 -13.16 -12.59
CA SER A 245 -9.22 -12.22 -13.54
C SER A 245 -7.72 -12.43 -13.75
N LYS A 246 -7.22 -12.24 -14.98
CA LYS A 246 -5.79 -12.39 -15.34
C LYS A 246 -5.00 -11.09 -15.21
N TRP A 247 -5.63 -9.94 -15.32
CA TRP A 247 -4.93 -8.65 -15.26
C TRP A 247 -4.39 -8.32 -13.86
N ARG A 248 -5.14 -8.66 -12.82
CA ARG A 248 -4.77 -8.43 -11.40
C ARG A 248 -4.33 -9.70 -10.68
N PRO A 249 -3.47 -9.61 -9.64
CA PRO A 249 -3.16 -10.75 -8.80
C PRO A 249 -4.36 -11.15 -7.92
N SER A 250 -4.40 -12.43 -7.54
CA SER A 250 -5.18 -12.87 -6.38
C SER A 250 -4.55 -12.37 -5.07
N TRP A 251 -5.27 -12.51 -3.95
CA TRP A 251 -4.73 -12.16 -2.64
C TRP A 251 -3.47 -12.98 -2.32
N ASP A 252 -3.48 -14.27 -2.61
CA ASP A 252 -2.32 -15.15 -2.39
C ASP A 252 -1.11 -14.70 -3.22
N GLN A 253 -1.33 -14.36 -4.49
CA GLN A 253 -0.27 -13.83 -5.34
C GLN A 253 0.27 -12.50 -4.82
N ALA A 254 -0.60 -11.58 -4.41
CA ALA A 254 -0.22 -10.29 -3.85
C ALA A 254 0.62 -10.43 -2.56
N MET A 255 0.44 -11.51 -1.81
CA MET A 255 1.16 -11.76 -0.56
C MET A 255 2.41 -12.64 -0.70
N THR A 256 2.57 -13.37 -1.81
CA THR A 256 3.65 -14.36 -1.95
C THR A 256 4.57 -14.14 -3.14
N LYS A 257 4.11 -13.47 -4.19
CA LYS A 257 4.88 -13.30 -5.44
C LYS A 257 5.66 -11.99 -5.43
N PRO A 258 6.86 -11.94 -6.03
CA PRO A 258 7.60 -10.69 -6.17
C PRO A 258 6.76 -9.68 -6.96
N LEU A 259 6.74 -8.44 -6.48
CA LEU A 259 6.25 -7.28 -7.21
C LEU A 259 7.46 -6.58 -7.81
N LEU A 260 7.26 -5.86 -8.91
CA LEU A 260 8.31 -5.00 -9.39
C LEU A 260 8.46 -3.82 -8.41
N PRO A 261 9.69 -3.40 -8.08
CA PRO A 261 9.97 -2.40 -7.04
C PRO A 261 9.58 -0.97 -7.45
N TYR A 262 8.99 -0.79 -8.63
CA TYR A 262 8.57 0.51 -9.12
C TYR A 262 7.40 1.02 -8.28
N SER A 263 7.60 2.21 -7.74
CA SER A 263 6.48 3.06 -7.35
C SER A 263 6.32 4.01 -8.50
N ILE A 264 5.44 3.66 -9.44
CA ILE A 264 4.98 4.65 -10.41
C ILE A 264 4.32 5.75 -9.57
N ASP A 265 4.73 7.00 -9.77
CA ASP A 265 4.01 8.09 -9.12
C ASP A 265 2.59 8.06 -9.71
N THR A 266 1.64 7.61 -8.90
CA THR A 266 0.28 7.35 -9.38
C THR A 266 -0.45 8.61 -9.84
N GLU A 267 0.02 9.80 -9.42
CA GLU A 267 -0.47 11.09 -9.92
C GLU A 267 0.02 11.39 -11.35
N CYS A 268 1.01 10.63 -11.82
CA CYS A 268 1.64 10.77 -13.14
C CYS A 268 1.08 9.79 -14.18
N LEU A 269 0.25 8.84 -13.75
CA LEU A 269 -0.44 7.92 -14.65
C LEU A 269 -1.66 8.62 -15.27
N TRP A 270 -1.52 9.01 -16.54
CA TRP A 270 -2.62 9.55 -17.33
C TRP A 270 -3.67 8.48 -17.68
N GLN A 271 -3.26 7.21 -17.65
CA GLN A 271 -4.07 6.06 -18.06
C GLN A 271 -4.41 5.22 -16.82
N GLY A 272 -5.71 5.01 -16.60
CA GLY A 272 -6.25 4.23 -15.49
C GLY A 272 -6.93 2.95 -15.96
N ILE A 273 -7.15 2.03 -15.03
CA ILE A 273 -8.04 0.89 -15.25
C ILE A 273 -9.41 1.25 -14.70
N GLY A 274 -10.41 1.34 -15.58
CA GLY A 274 -11.80 1.59 -15.26
C GLY A 274 -12.53 0.34 -14.78
N TRP A 275 -13.61 0.50 -13.99
CA TRP A 275 -14.52 -0.58 -13.58
C TRP A 275 -15.91 -0.24 -14.07
N ASP A 276 -16.55 -1.15 -14.79
CA ASP A 276 -17.96 -1.08 -15.13
C ASP A 276 -18.75 -2.05 -14.25
N ASP A 277 -19.45 -1.52 -13.25
CA ASP A 277 -20.28 -2.30 -12.33
C ASP A 277 -21.48 -2.97 -13.03
N THR A 278 -22.00 -2.37 -14.10
CA THR A 278 -23.16 -2.91 -14.81
C THR A 278 -22.82 -4.13 -15.65
N ARG A 279 -21.59 -4.17 -16.18
CA ARG A 279 -21.08 -5.27 -17.00
C ARG A 279 -20.19 -6.22 -16.21
N ASN A 280 -19.75 -5.82 -15.03
CA ASN A 280 -18.74 -6.50 -14.23
C ASN A 280 -17.46 -6.73 -15.06
N GLU A 281 -17.01 -5.66 -15.74
CA GLU A 281 -15.86 -5.65 -16.66
C GLU A 281 -14.85 -4.57 -16.27
N ASP A 282 -13.56 -4.95 -16.24
CA ASP A 282 -12.44 -4.01 -16.15
C ASP A 282 -12.03 -3.59 -17.57
N TRP A 283 -11.63 -2.32 -17.74
CA TRP A 283 -11.18 -1.82 -19.03
C TRP A 283 -10.07 -0.78 -18.88
N CYS A 284 -9.28 -0.58 -19.94
CA CYS A 284 -8.31 0.51 -20.01
C CYS A 284 -8.30 1.14 -21.39
N ASP A 285 -8.14 2.46 -21.44
CA ASP A 285 -7.75 3.18 -22.64
C ASP A 285 -6.24 3.33 -22.60
N ALA A 286 -5.53 2.69 -23.53
CA ALA A 286 -4.08 2.63 -23.48
C ALA A 286 -3.46 2.70 -24.88
N ARG A 287 -2.20 3.12 -24.90
CA ARG A 287 -1.35 3.12 -26.09
C ARG A 287 -0.83 1.70 -26.28
N CYS A 288 -0.95 1.14 -27.48
CA CYS A 288 -0.56 -0.24 -27.73
C CYS A 288 -0.08 -0.46 -29.15
N ILE A 289 0.64 -1.56 -29.35
CA ILE A 289 1.05 -2.05 -30.65
C ILE A 289 1.26 -3.55 -30.61
N GLU A 290 1.01 -4.22 -31.73
CA GLU A 290 1.21 -5.67 -31.87
C GLU A 290 2.57 -5.95 -32.51
N GLY A 291 3.28 -6.95 -31.99
CA GLY A 291 4.59 -7.34 -32.51
C GLY A 291 5.09 -8.65 -31.92
N LEU A 292 6.19 -9.15 -32.49
CA LEU A 292 6.85 -10.37 -32.05
C LEU A 292 7.72 -10.07 -30.82
N VAL A 293 7.45 -10.75 -29.71
CA VAL A 293 8.34 -10.76 -28.54
C VAL A 293 9.22 -12.01 -28.60
N ARG A 294 10.54 -11.85 -28.52
CA ARG A 294 11.49 -12.98 -28.51
C ARG A 294 12.60 -12.82 -27.49
N GLY A 295 13.27 -13.92 -27.16
CA GLY A 295 14.43 -13.93 -26.23
C GLY A 295 14.09 -14.01 -24.74
N LEU A 296 12.80 -13.98 -24.37
CA LEU A 296 12.35 -14.02 -22.97
C LEU A 296 11.85 -15.41 -22.51
N ALA A 297 11.88 -16.41 -23.38
CA ALA A 297 11.29 -17.73 -23.13
C ALA A 297 12.16 -18.68 -22.28
N VAL A 298 13.43 -18.36 -22.06
CA VAL A 298 14.38 -19.24 -21.35
C VAL A 298 14.77 -18.61 -20.01
N MET A 299 14.74 -19.42 -18.95
CA MET A 299 15.30 -19.02 -17.65
C MET A 299 16.81 -18.82 -17.78
N GLN A 300 17.27 -17.58 -17.64
CA GLN A 300 18.67 -17.26 -17.39
C GLN A 300 18.77 -16.70 -15.97
N GLY A 301 19.89 -16.91 -15.29
CA GLY A 301 20.08 -16.35 -13.96
C GLY A 301 20.14 -14.82 -14.05
N GLY A 302 19.24 -14.12 -13.35
CA GLY A 302 19.13 -12.65 -13.40
C GLY A 302 17.99 -12.17 -14.31
N ASP A 303 18.10 -10.93 -14.78
CA ASP A 303 17.13 -10.33 -15.69
C ASP A 303 17.24 -10.94 -17.08
N ARG A 304 16.09 -11.12 -17.74
CA ARG A 304 16.05 -11.69 -19.10
C ARG A 304 15.92 -10.56 -20.10
N HIS A 305 16.82 -10.53 -21.08
CA HIS A 305 16.82 -9.54 -22.15
C HIS A 305 16.31 -10.17 -23.45
N GLY A 306 15.44 -9.43 -24.13
CA GLY A 306 14.82 -9.86 -25.37
C GLY A 306 14.61 -8.69 -26.31
N GLU A 307 13.86 -8.96 -27.36
CA GLU A 307 13.55 -7.98 -28.40
C GLU A 307 12.04 -7.99 -28.66
N PHE A 308 11.50 -6.78 -28.85
CA PHE A 308 10.17 -6.56 -29.37
C PHE A 308 10.27 -6.04 -30.79
N ILE A 309 9.73 -6.78 -31.75
CA ILE A 309 9.89 -6.52 -33.19
C ILE A 309 8.53 -6.16 -33.76
N VAL A 310 8.44 -5.00 -34.41
CA VAL A 310 7.21 -4.45 -34.94
C VAL A 310 7.38 -4.14 -36.41
N GLU A 311 6.36 -4.47 -37.21
CA GLU A 311 6.25 -4.01 -38.59
C GLU A 311 5.55 -2.65 -38.62
N CYS A 312 6.30 -1.62 -39.01
CA CYS A 312 5.85 -0.24 -39.14
C CYS A 312 5.75 0.14 -40.63
N ASN A 313 5.09 1.26 -40.93
CA ASN A 313 4.96 1.76 -42.31
C ASN A 313 6.33 2.01 -42.99
N ASP A 314 7.33 2.39 -42.20
CA ASP A 314 8.69 2.73 -42.67
C ASP A 314 9.68 1.55 -42.61
N GLY A 315 9.22 0.36 -42.18
CA GLY A 315 10.05 -0.85 -42.11
C GLY A 315 9.84 -1.65 -40.83
N ILE A 316 10.82 -2.47 -40.48
CA ILE A 316 10.80 -3.27 -39.25
C ILE A 316 11.59 -2.51 -38.19
N GLU A 317 10.97 -2.26 -37.05
CA GLU A 317 11.62 -1.67 -35.87
C GLU A 317 11.83 -2.72 -34.79
N GLN A 318 12.89 -2.52 -33.99
CA GLN A 318 13.31 -3.46 -32.95
C GLN A 318 13.65 -2.72 -31.66
N PHE A 319 12.92 -3.05 -30.60
CA PHE A 319 13.07 -2.45 -29.29
C PHE A 319 13.68 -3.46 -28.33
N LYS A 320 14.64 -3.02 -27.52
CA LYS A 320 15.20 -3.85 -26.45
C LYS A 320 14.25 -3.88 -25.27
N ILE A 321 13.90 -5.08 -24.82
CA ILE A 321 13.01 -5.29 -23.68
C ILE A 321 13.69 -6.13 -22.61
N THR A 322 13.37 -5.86 -21.35
CA THR A 322 13.90 -6.58 -20.19
C THR A 322 12.77 -7.10 -19.31
N ALA A 323 12.86 -8.35 -18.87
CA ALA A 323 11.97 -8.94 -17.89
C ALA A 323 12.74 -9.20 -16.59
N ALA A 324 12.64 -8.28 -15.63
CA ALA A 324 13.26 -8.33 -14.30
C ALA A 324 12.49 -9.22 -13.30
N HIS A 325 12.00 -10.38 -13.77
CA HIS A 325 11.19 -11.31 -12.99
C HIS A 325 11.33 -12.74 -13.53
N PRO A 326 10.90 -13.80 -12.81
CA PRO A 326 11.09 -15.19 -13.25
C PRO A 326 10.04 -15.71 -14.24
N TYR A 327 8.94 -14.99 -14.48
CA TYR A 327 7.85 -15.49 -15.35
C TYR A 327 8.22 -15.53 -16.83
N LEU A 328 8.24 -16.73 -17.40
CA LEU A 328 8.56 -16.95 -18.81
C LEU A 328 7.54 -16.28 -19.74
N ILE A 329 8.07 -15.62 -20.77
CA ILE A 329 7.27 -15.04 -21.86
C ILE A 329 7.70 -15.80 -23.12
N PRO A 330 6.89 -16.78 -23.59
CA PRO A 330 7.19 -17.54 -24.79
C PRO A 330 7.34 -16.62 -26.00
N GLU A 331 8.16 -17.02 -26.97
CA GLU A 331 8.26 -16.30 -28.23
C GLU A 331 6.93 -16.43 -29.00
N ASP A 332 6.28 -15.29 -29.22
CA ASP A 332 4.98 -15.21 -29.91
C ASP A 332 4.68 -13.75 -30.28
N ILE A 333 3.61 -13.56 -31.03
CA ILE A 333 3.02 -12.24 -31.30
C ILE A 333 2.16 -11.84 -30.09
N TYR A 334 2.45 -10.66 -29.53
CA TYR A 334 1.69 -10.10 -28.42
C TYR A 334 1.31 -8.66 -28.71
N THR A 335 0.28 -8.20 -28.00
CA THR A 335 0.00 -6.78 -27.84
C THR A 335 0.83 -6.26 -26.66
N VAL A 336 1.66 -5.27 -26.93
CA VAL A 336 2.38 -4.53 -25.90
C VAL A 336 1.58 -3.27 -25.61
N ILE A 337 1.09 -3.17 -24.37
CA ILE A 337 0.42 -1.98 -23.85
C ILE A 337 1.46 -1.13 -23.11
N HIS A 338 1.53 0.14 -23.48
CA HIS A 338 2.43 1.11 -22.90
C HIS A 338 1.64 2.14 -22.08
N PHE A 339 2.01 2.29 -20.80
CA PHE A 339 1.43 3.29 -19.90
C PHE A 339 2.37 4.48 -19.76
N ILE A 340 1.84 5.69 -19.98
CA ILE A 340 2.62 6.92 -19.84
C ILE A 340 2.80 7.22 -18.35
N CYS A 341 4.05 7.36 -17.92
CA CYS A 341 4.43 7.92 -16.63
C CYS A 341 5.33 9.14 -16.87
N GLU A 342 4.76 10.35 -16.92
CA GLU A 342 5.54 11.58 -16.91
C GLU A 342 5.86 11.93 -15.47
N ASN A 343 7.11 11.85 -14.98
CA ASN A 343 7.43 12.31 -13.63
C ASN A 343 7.61 13.85 -13.61
N PRO A 344 6.66 14.65 -13.11
CA PRO A 344 6.75 16.11 -13.12
C PRO A 344 7.74 16.63 -12.06
N ASN A 345 8.15 15.80 -11.09
CA ASN A 345 9.03 16.20 -9.99
C ASN A 345 10.53 16.04 -10.33
N HIS A 346 10.86 15.38 -11.44
CA HIS A 346 12.23 15.22 -11.91
C HIS A 346 12.40 15.51 -13.42
N PRO A 347 12.13 16.75 -13.89
CA PRO A 347 12.36 17.12 -15.29
C PRO A 347 13.85 17.11 -15.70
N ASN A 348 14.78 16.94 -14.75
CA ASN A 348 16.24 17.06 -14.92
C ASN A 348 17.06 15.94 -14.26
N SER A 349 16.48 14.79 -13.85
CA SER A 349 17.33 13.67 -13.43
C SER A 349 17.93 13.01 -14.67
N ALA A 350 19.26 12.97 -14.75
CA ALA A 350 20.01 12.28 -15.81
C ALA A 350 19.81 10.75 -15.83
N ASP A 351 18.95 10.21 -14.97
CA ASP A 351 18.61 8.80 -14.90
C ASP A 351 17.39 8.53 -15.79
N VAL A 352 17.62 7.87 -16.93
CA VAL A 352 16.55 7.36 -17.79
C VAL A 352 15.80 6.28 -17.00
N VAL A 353 14.57 6.57 -16.59
CA VAL A 353 13.71 5.59 -15.89
C VAL A 353 13.15 4.63 -16.95
N PRO A 354 13.26 3.30 -16.76
CA PRO A 354 12.66 2.36 -17.70
C PRO A 354 11.14 2.54 -17.74
N GLN A 355 10.59 2.52 -18.95
CA GLN A 355 9.15 2.48 -19.19
C GLN A 355 8.65 1.05 -19.00
N VAL A 356 7.63 0.88 -18.15
CA VAL A 356 7.01 -0.43 -17.89
C VAL A 356 5.85 -0.63 -18.87
N CYS A 357 5.91 -1.73 -19.61
CA CYS A 357 4.89 -2.15 -20.56
C CYS A 357 4.23 -3.45 -20.11
N VAL A 358 2.96 -3.63 -20.43
CA VAL A 358 2.27 -4.91 -20.24
C VAL A 358 2.27 -5.69 -21.53
N VAL A 359 2.68 -6.96 -21.46
CA VAL A 359 2.59 -7.92 -22.56
C VAL A 359 1.30 -8.71 -22.38
N GLY A 360 0.41 -8.66 -23.38
CA GLY A 360 -0.86 -9.37 -23.35
C GLY A 360 -1.20 -10.05 -24.67
N ARG A 361 -2.07 -11.05 -24.60
CA ARG A 361 -2.67 -11.70 -25.78
C ARG A 361 -3.95 -10.97 -26.14
N SER A 362 -4.02 -10.46 -27.37
CA SER A 362 -5.24 -9.92 -27.94
C SER A 362 -6.24 -11.05 -28.18
N LEU A 363 -7.50 -10.80 -27.80
CA LEU A 363 -8.62 -11.72 -27.95
C LEU A 363 -9.77 -11.03 -28.69
N PRO A 364 -10.66 -11.80 -29.35
CA PRO A 364 -11.82 -11.24 -30.04
C PRO A 364 -12.67 -10.33 -29.13
N GLY A 365 -13.21 -9.27 -29.71
CA GLY A 365 -14.06 -8.32 -28.99
C GLY A 365 -13.29 -7.24 -28.22
N GLY A 366 -12.03 -6.96 -28.59
CA GLY A 366 -11.21 -5.93 -27.93
C GLY A 366 -10.80 -6.33 -26.52
N ARG A 367 -10.62 -7.64 -26.28
CA ARG A 367 -10.23 -8.18 -24.99
C ARG A 367 -8.74 -8.42 -24.94
N ILE A 368 -8.12 -8.28 -23.77
CA ILE A 368 -6.72 -8.63 -23.58
C ILE A 368 -6.54 -9.50 -22.35
N GLU A 369 -5.83 -10.60 -22.54
CA GLU A 369 -5.36 -11.46 -21.44
C GLU A 369 -3.91 -11.09 -21.12
N LYS A 370 -3.65 -10.64 -19.89
CA LYS A 370 -2.29 -10.35 -19.44
C LYS A 370 -1.43 -11.61 -19.46
N VAL A 371 -0.23 -11.50 -20.03
CA VAL A 371 0.80 -12.55 -19.98
C VAL A 371 1.84 -12.19 -18.94
N SER A 372 2.43 -11.00 -19.05
CA SER A 372 3.41 -10.50 -18.10
C SER A 372 3.68 -9.01 -18.31
N VAL A 373 4.79 -8.51 -17.77
CA VAL A 373 5.24 -7.12 -17.91
C VAL A 373 6.70 -7.09 -18.38
N VAL A 374 7.12 -6.04 -19.06
CA VAL A 374 8.50 -5.85 -19.51
C VAL A 374 8.90 -4.39 -19.37
N GLU A 375 10.19 -4.14 -19.36
CA GLU A 375 10.78 -2.81 -19.31
C GLU A 375 11.44 -2.48 -20.64
N THR A 376 11.35 -1.22 -21.05
CA THR A 376 12.10 -0.67 -22.18
C THR A 376 12.67 0.70 -21.82
N PHE A 377 13.83 1.04 -22.38
CA PHE A 377 14.43 2.39 -22.29
C PHE A 377 14.21 3.17 -23.59
N ASP A 378 13.50 2.58 -24.54
CA ASP A 378 13.32 3.11 -25.87
C ASP A 378 12.04 3.95 -25.93
N GLU A 379 12.21 5.27 -25.93
CA GLU A 379 11.11 6.23 -26.00
C GLU A 379 10.44 6.27 -27.38
N GLU A 380 11.09 5.77 -28.43
CA GLU A 380 10.54 5.76 -29.79
C GLU A 380 9.35 4.79 -29.91
N LEU A 381 9.31 3.76 -29.07
CA LEU A 381 8.17 2.84 -28.98
C LEU A 381 6.85 3.59 -28.76
N PHE A 382 6.88 4.67 -27.97
CA PHE A 382 5.68 5.47 -27.73
C PHE A 382 5.14 6.12 -29.01
N GLN A 383 6.02 6.60 -29.90
CA GLN A 383 5.63 7.36 -31.10
C GLN A 383 4.88 6.52 -32.12
N ILE A 384 5.13 5.20 -32.13
CA ILE A 384 4.50 4.27 -33.07
C ILE A 384 3.24 3.60 -32.49
N THR A 385 2.94 3.76 -31.20
CA THR A 385 1.76 3.16 -30.56
C THR A 385 0.46 3.86 -30.90
N GLU A 386 -0.62 3.07 -30.97
CA GLU A 386 -1.97 3.55 -31.23
C GLU A 386 -2.83 3.49 -29.96
N GLU A 387 -3.74 4.46 -29.82
CA GLU A 387 -4.72 4.48 -28.76
C GLU A 387 -5.84 3.45 -29.02
N ARG A 388 -6.03 2.51 -28.10
CA ARG A 388 -7.12 1.53 -28.16
C ARG A 388 -7.72 1.30 -26.78
N ARG A 389 -9.02 1.01 -26.77
CA ARG A 389 -9.72 0.53 -25.57
C ARG A 389 -9.66 -0.99 -25.51
N PHE A 390 -9.27 -1.52 -24.35
CA PHE A 390 -9.31 -2.95 -24.06
C PHE A 390 -10.25 -3.27 -22.90
N ILE A 391 -10.93 -4.40 -23.00
CA ILE A 391 -11.54 -5.09 -21.86
C ILE A 391 -10.48 -6.03 -21.28
N LEU A 392 -10.15 -5.86 -20.01
CA LEU A 392 -9.15 -6.67 -19.32
C LEU A 392 -9.80 -7.95 -18.81
N ILE A 393 -9.18 -9.10 -19.13
CA ILE A 393 -9.61 -10.40 -18.60
C ILE A 393 -8.84 -10.70 -17.33
#